data_AF-A0A2S0VNY6-F1
#
_entry.id   AF-A0A2S0VNY6-F1
#
_cell.length_a   1.000
_cell.length_b   1.000
_cell.length_c   1.000
_cell.angle_alpha   90.00
_cell.angle_beta   90.00
_cell.angle_gamma   90.00
#
_symmetry.space_group_name_H-M   'P 1'
#
loop_
_entity.id
_entity.type
_entity.pdbx_description
1 polymer ?
#
loop_
_entity_poly.entity_id
_entity_poly.type
_entity_poly.pdbx_seq_one_letter_code
_entity_poly.pdbx_strand_id
1 'polypeptide(L)'
;MNTKQLAMKVNRHYSNSFVLGSALLGKKYEHVLSGFFFEKTRNSIYVYRFFFPLFDNSTPIHLLFSERIASIALVEQNFVKKSNTELINNLIDIIELQKEVFEAVISLEDFCSYMESNNGILSNAHGQLIYAFTNSLLEKHDVAENYLNKAFPLLHKTKLEICKQALSLLVSSPEELMNFLAMEESSFKLRYLTNQ
;
A
#
# COMPACT_ATOMS: atom_id res chain seq x y z
N MET A 1 -4.70 16.59 18.57
CA MET A 1 -5.25 15.52 17.72
C MET A 1 -4.13 14.66 17.17
N ASN A 2 -4.23 13.33 17.32
CA ASN A 2 -3.31 12.38 16.70
C ASN A 2 -3.74 12.04 15.25
N THR A 3 -2.88 11.36 14.48
CA THR A 3 -3.12 11.02 13.07
C THR A 3 -4.27 10.05 12.87
N LYS A 4 -4.51 9.13 13.81
CA LYS A 4 -5.68 8.24 13.78
C LYS A 4 -7.00 9.01 13.88
N GLN A 5 -7.10 9.91 14.86
CA GLN A 5 -8.26 10.79 15.02
C GLN A 5 -8.47 11.68 13.79
N LEU A 6 -7.37 12.13 13.17
CA LEU A 6 -7.41 12.92 11.96
C LEU A 6 -7.99 12.12 10.79
N ALA A 7 -7.46 10.91 10.54
CA ALA A 7 -7.97 10.00 9.52
C ALA A 7 -9.47 9.72 9.72
N MET A 8 -9.89 9.44 10.95
CA MET A 8 -11.30 9.23 11.29
C MET A 8 -12.19 10.43 10.98
N LYS A 9 -11.71 11.66 11.20
CA LYS A 9 -12.48 12.87 10.91
C LYS A 9 -12.56 13.13 9.41
N VAL A 10 -11.46 12.98 8.69
CA VAL A 10 -11.43 13.11 7.22
C VAL A 10 -12.33 12.06 6.58
N ASN A 11 -12.29 10.80 7.04
CA ASN A 11 -13.13 9.70 6.54
C ASN A 11 -14.64 9.98 6.58
N ARG A 12 -15.12 10.89 7.46
CA ARG A 12 -16.55 11.26 7.50
C ARG A 12 -17.03 11.94 6.22
N HIS A 13 -16.10 12.44 5.40
CA HIS A 13 -16.38 13.08 4.12
C HIS A 13 -16.37 12.10 2.94
N TYR A 14 -15.96 10.85 3.17
CA TYR A 14 -15.78 9.84 2.13
C TYR A 14 -16.57 8.58 2.48
N SER A 15 -17.73 8.38 1.84
CA SER A 15 -18.62 7.23 2.10
C SER A 15 -18.02 5.89 1.65
N ASN A 16 -17.14 5.94 0.66
CA ASN A 16 -16.50 4.78 0.05
C ASN A 16 -15.06 4.54 0.55
N SER A 17 -14.80 4.84 1.83
CA SER A 17 -13.50 4.63 2.45
C SER A 17 -13.60 4.11 3.87
N PHE A 18 -12.46 3.71 4.42
CA PHE A 18 -12.31 3.33 5.81
C PHE A 18 -10.96 3.75 6.38
N VAL A 19 -10.79 3.58 7.70
CA VAL A 19 -9.57 3.99 8.41
C VAL A 19 -8.88 2.80 9.05
N LEU A 20 -7.58 2.67 8.77
CA LEU A 20 -6.70 1.73 9.46
C LEU A 20 -5.50 2.48 10.05
N GLY A 21 -5.51 2.68 11.37
CA GLY A 21 -4.48 3.47 12.04
C GLY A 21 -4.47 4.92 11.56
N SER A 22 -3.37 5.35 10.93
CA SER A 22 -3.22 6.68 10.33
C SER A 22 -3.56 6.72 8.84
N ALA A 23 -4.03 5.61 8.27
CA ALA A 23 -4.36 5.51 6.85
C ALA A 23 -5.87 5.70 6.60
N LEU A 24 -6.19 6.44 5.55
CA LEU A 24 -7.49 6.48 4.88
C LEU A 24 -7.42 5.60 3.63
N LEU A 25 -8.25 4.57 3.56
CA LEU A 25 -8.19 3.52 2.53
C LEU A 25 -9.47 3.52 1.70
N GLY A 26 -9.35 3.40 0.37
CA GLY A 26 -10.47 3.22 -0.52
C GLY A 26 -11.12 1.84 -0.34
N LYS A 27 -12.45 1.75 -0.41
CA LYS A 27 -13.19 0.46 -0.37
C LYS A 27 -13.24 -0.26 -1.72
N LYS A 28 -12.90 0.44 -2.81
CA LYS A 28 -12.81 -0.14 -4.16
C LYS A 28 -11.39 -0.64 -4.36
N TYR A 29 -11.24 -1.95 -4.49
CA TYR A 29 -9.97 -2.62 -4.74
C TYR A 29 -10.24 -4.03 -5.27
N GLU A 30 -9.24 -4.60 -5.92
CA GLU A 30 -9.22 -6.01 -6.31
C GLU A 30 -8.10 -6.72 -5.55
N HIS A 31 -6.86 -6.50 -6.00
CA HIS A 31 -5.63 -7.03 -5.39
C HIS A 31 -4.80 -5.95 -4.68
N VAL A 32 -4.98 -4.69 -5.05
CA VAL A 32 -4.19 -3.56 -4.54
C VAL A 32 -5.13 -2.51 -3.96
N LEU A 33 -4.92 -2.18 -2.69
CA LEU A 33 -5.57 -1.05 -2.04
C LEU A 33 -4.87 0.25 -2.43
N SER A 34 -5.64 1.31 -2.62
CA SER A 34 -5.14 2.67 -2.68
C SER A 34 -5.61 3.47 -1.46
N GLY A 35 -4.83 4.48 -1.09
CA GLY A 35 -5.18 5.31 0.05
C GLY A 35 -4.22 6.46 0.31
N PHE A 36 -4.48 7.13 1.43
CA PHE A 36 -3.62 8.16 1.98
C PHE A 36 -3.14 7.79 3.37
N PHE A 37 -1.85 8.01 3.64
CA PHE A 37 -1.28 7.88 4.96
C PHE A 37 -0.93 9.25 5.53
N PHE A 38 -1.39 9.51 6.76
CA PHE A 38 -1.07 10.74 7.47
C PHE A 38 0.06 10.51 8.46
N GLU A 39 1.18 11.19 8.25
CA GLU A 39 2.28 11.24 9.19
C GLU A 39 2.29 12.60 9.89
N LYS A 40 2.45 12.62 11.21
CA LYS A 40 2.51 13.87 11.99
C LYS A 40 3.88 14.01 12.63
N THR A 41 4.54 15.13 12.36
CA THR A 41 5.74 15.56 13.07
C THR A 41 5.38 16.62 14.11
N ARG A 42 6.40 17.19 14.77
CA ARG A 42 6.21 18.29 15.73
C ARG A 42 5.49 19.49 15.10
N ASN A 43 5.83 19.81 13.84
CA ASN A 43 5.45 21.07 13.20
C ASN A 43 4.61 20.88 11.93
N SER A 44 4.41 19.64 11.46
CA SER A 44 3.80 19.40 10.16
C SER A 44 2.97 18.12 10.15
N ILE A 45 2.10 18.03 9.15
CA ILE A 45 1.47 16.78 8.74
C ILE A 45 1.84 16.54 7.29
N TYR A 46 2.38 15.35 7.03
CA TYR A 46 2.67 14.87 5.70
C TYR A 46 1.56 13.92 5.25
N VAL A 47 1.18 14.06 3.99
CA VAL A 47 0.23 13.18 3.32
C VAL A 47 1.00 12.39 2.28
N TYR A 48 0.90 11.09 2.37
CA TYR A 48 1.43 10.16 1.38
C TYR A 48 0.25 9.56 0.64
N ARG A 49 0.31 9.51 -0.69
CA ARG A 49 -0.48 8.54 -1.45
C ARG A 49 0.22 7.21 -1.36
N PHE A 50 -0.51 6.11 -1.22
CA PHE A 50 0.11 4.80 -1.21
C PHE A 50 -0.76 3.75 -1.88
N PHE A 51 -0.07 2.76 -2.41
CA PHE A 51 -0.64 1.50 -2.86
C PHE A 51 -0.26 0.41 -1.86
N PHE A 52 -1.14 -0.55 -1.64
CA PHE A 52 -0.89 -1.66 -0.74
C PHE A 52 -1.42 -2.96 -1.35
N PRO A 53 -0.53 -3.83 -1.85
CA PRO A 53 -0.94 -5.13 -2.36
C PRO A 53 -1.44 -5.99 -1.20
N LEU A 54 -2.65 -6.53 -1.35
CA LEU A 54 -3.33 -7.29 -0.30
C LEU A 54 -2.63 -8.61 0.04
N PHE A 55 -1.88 -9.15 -0.92
CA PHE A 55 -1.03 -10.33 -0.74
C PHE A 55 0.30 -10.00 -0.03
N ASP A 56 0.57 -8.73 0.31
CA ASP A 56 1.60 -8.40 1.28
C ASP A 56 1.02 -8.43 2.70
N ASN A 57 1.15 -9.55 3.39
CA ASN A 57 0.76 -9.68 4.80
C ASN A 57 1.78 -9.03 5.75
N SER A 58 2.49 -7.98 5.31
CA SER A 58 3.32 -7.17 6.19
C SER A 58 2.43 -6.34 7.13
N THR A 59 2.64 -6.54 8.43
CA THR A 59 1.97 -5.74 9.46
C THR A 59 3.03 -5.07 10.33
N PRO A 60 2.97 -3.73 10.52
CA PRO A 60 1.99 -2.77 9.99
C PRO A 60 2.12 -2.52 8.47
N ILE A 61 1.13 -1.80 7.86
CA ILE A 61 1.17 -1.36 6.45
C ILE A 61 2.55 -0.76 6.15
N HIS A 62 3.26 -1.33 5.20
CA HIS A 62 4.55 -0.82 4.77
C HIS A 62 4.36 0.31 3.76
N LEU A 63 5.05 1.43 3.98
CA LEU A 63 5.00 2.60 3.11
C LEU A 63 5.96 2.50 1.90
N LEU A 64 6.28 1.27 1.46
CA LEU A 64 7.28 1.06 0.38
C LEU A 64 6.75 1.58 -0.95
N PHE A 65 5.46 1.34 -1.18
CA PHE A 65 4.72 1.75 -2.37
C PHE A 65 3.96 3.06 -2.07
N SER A 66 4.61 3.97 -1.34
CA SER A 66 4.03 5.27 -1.01
C SER A 66 4.88 6.40 -1.56
N GLU A 67 4.19 7.46 -1.97
CA GLU A 67 4.81 8.68 -2.44
C GLU A 67 4.27 9.83 -1.63
N ARG A 68 5.18 10.64 -1.11
CA ARG A 68 4.81 11.87 -0.44
C ARG A 68 4.26 12.83 -1.47
N ILE A 69 3.09 13.41 -1.19
CA ILE A 69 2.48 14.41 -2.08
C ILE A 69 3.27 15.72 -1.91
N ALA A 70 4.34 15.86 -2.70
CA ALA A 70 5.41 16.86 -2.54
C ALA A 70 4.97 18.30 -2.83
N SER A 71 3.93 18.49 -3.64
CA SER A 71 3.47 19.82 -4.08
C SER A 71 2.61 20.55 -3.05
N ILE A 72 2.24 19.89 -1.95
CA ILE A 72 1.35 20.47 -0.94
C ILE A 72 2.07 20.54 0.41
N ALA A 73 3.08 21.41 0.46
CA ALA A 73 3.64 21.96 1.69
C ALA A 73 2.63 22.86 2.46
N LEU A 74 1.31 22.62 2.38
CA LEU A 74 0.26 23.45 3.02
C LEU A 74 0.31 23.42 4.57
N VAL A 75 1.14 22.56 5.14
CA VAL A 75 1.25 22.35 6.59
C VAL A 75 2.70 22.52 7.09
N GLU A 76 3.59 23.11 6.29
CA GLU A 76 5.01 23.19 6.68
C GLU A 76 5.37 24.39 7.56
N GLN A 77 4.53 25.44 7.64
CA GLN A 77 4.95 26.65 8.39
C GLN A 77 4.01 27.16 9.50
N ASN A 78 2.80 26.63 9.67
CA ASN A 78 1.90 27.09 10.74
C ASN A 78 0.89 26.03 11.24
N PHE A 79 1.20 24.72 11.13
CA PHE A 79 0.34 23.66 11.66
C PHE A 79 -0.11 23.91 13.11
N VAL A 80 0.83 24.38 13.95
CA VAL A 80 0.59 24.67 15.37
C VAL A 80 -0.42 25.80 15.58
N LYS A 81 -0.61 26.67 14.59
CA LYS A 81 -1.54 27.82 14.65
C LYS A 81 -2.89 27.56 13.98
N LYS A 82 -3.01 26.52 13.16
CA LYS A 82 -4.28 26.16 12.49
C LYS A 82 -5.22 25.49 13.50
N SER A 83 -6.51 25.84 13.43
CA SER A 83 -7.56 25.11 14.12
C SER A 83 -7.71 23.69 13.55
N ASN A 84 -8.31 22.78 14.33
CA ASN A 84 -8.56 21.42 13.85
C ASN A 84 -9.45 21.39 12.60
N THR A 85 -10.40 22.33 12.48
CA THR A 85 -11.31 22.41 11.32
C THR A 85 -10.57 22.81 10.06
N GLU A 86 -9.73 23.86 10.13
CA GLU A 86 -8.90 24.28 9.00
C GLU A 86 -7.96 23.15 8.56
N LEU A 87 -7.41 22.40 9.51
CA LEU A 87 -6.57 21.25 9.18
C LEU A 87 -7.33 20.20 8.37
N ILE A 88 -8.52 19.81 8.82
CA ILE A 88 -9.33 18.79 8.18
C ILE A 88 -9.71 19.23 6.77
N ASN A 89 -10.14 20.48 6.60
CA ASN A 89 -10.48 21.03 5.29
C ASN A 89 -9.28 21.01 4.33
N ASN A 90 -8.09 21.43 4.77
CA ASN A 90 -6.89 21.37 3.93
C ASN A 90 -6.56 19.93 3.48
N LEU A 91 -6.79 18.93 4.34
CA LEU A 91 -6.55 17.53 3.97
C LEU A 91 -7.61 17.00 3.02
N ILE A 92 -8.86 17.43 3.18
CA ILE A 92 -9.94 17.13 2.22
C ILE A 92 -9.57 17.69 0.85
N ASP A 93 -9.13 18.95 0.79
CA ASP A 93 -8.72 19.58 -0.47
C ASP A 93 -7.56 18.82 -1.14
N ILE A 94 -6.57 18.37 -0.36
CA ILE A 94 -5.45 17.53 -0.86
C ILE A 94 -5.96 16.22 -1.46
N ILE A 95 -6.90 15.56 -0.79
CA ILE A 95 -7.44 14.27 -1.22
C ILE A 95 -8.32 14.45 -2.46
N GLU A 96 -9.14 15.50 -2.52
CA GLU A 96 -9.98 15.80 -3.68
C GLU A 96 -9.12 16.05 -4.94
N LEU A 97 -7.95 16.69 -4.80
CA LEU A 97 -6.98 16.84 -5.90
C LEU A 97 -6.38 15.52 -6.40
N GLN A 98 -6.52 14.43 -5.63
CA GLN A 98 -6.02 13.10 -5.94
C GLN A 98 -7.15 12.05 -5.98
N LYS A 99 -8.40 12.52 -6.09
CA LYS A 99 -9.60 11.68 -5.95
C LYS A 99 -9.65 10.54 -6.94
N GLU A 100 -9.25 10.79 -8.19
CA GLU A 100 -9.23 9.75 -9.23
C GLU A 100 -8.34 8.58 -8.82
N VAL A 101 -7.16 8.87 -8.25
CA VAL A 101 -6.22 7.83 -7.77
C VAL A 101 -6.79 7.10 -6.53
N PHE A 102 -7.50 7.82 -5.67
CA PHE A 102 -8.11 7.28 -4.46
C PHE A 102 -9.32 6.38 -4.73
N GLU A 103 -10.11 6.70 -5.76
CA GLU A 103 -11.32 5.97 -6.13
C GLU A 103 -11.08 4.90 -7.21
N ALA A 104 -9.92 4.94 -7.87
CA ALA A 104 -9.53 3.96 -8.87
C ALA A 104 -9.28 2.58 -8.26
N VAL A 105 -9.78 1.55 -8.95
CA VAL A 105 -9.30 0.18 -8.77
C VAL A 105 -7.98 0.07 -9.52
N ILE A 106 -6.90 -0.17 -8.79
CA ILE A 106 -5.57 -0.32 -9.37
C ILE A 106 -5.42 -1.76 -9.87
N SER A 107 -5.24 -1.91 -11.18
CA SER A 107 -4.95 -3.20 -11.80
C SER A 107 -3.55 -3.69 -11.41
N LEU A 108 -3.30 -4.99 -11.56
CA LEU A 108 -1.97 -5.56 -11.33
C LEU A 108 -0.95 -4.99 -12.33
N GLU A 109 -1.35 -4.72 -13.57
CA GLU A 109 -0.51 -4.12 -14.61
C GLU A 109 -0.14 -2.67 -14.29
N ASP A 110 -1.10 -1.88 -13.82
CA ASP A 110 -0.84 -0.50 -13.37
C ASP A 110 0.09 -0.51 -12.16
N PHE A 111 -0.09 -1.47 -11.25
CA PHE A 111 0.79 -1.62 -10.10
C PHE A 111 2.21 -2.03 -10.50
N CYS A 112 2.38 -2.95 -11.45
CA CYS A 112 3.71 -3.26 -12.02
C CYS A 112 4.35 -2.02 -12.64
N SER A 113 3.60 -1.27 -13.46
CA SER A 113 4.07 -0.04 -14.11
C SER A 113 4.51 1.01 -13.07
N TYR A 114 3.75 1.13 -11.97
CA TYR A 114 4.10 1.97 -10.83
C TYR A 114 5.41 1.53 -10.17
N MET A 115 5.60 0.22 -9.93
CA MET A 115 6.82 -0.30 -9.29
C MET A 115 8.07 -0.14 -10.17
N GLU A 116 7.93 -0.27 -11.49
CA GLU A 116 9.00 -0.10 -12.47
C GLU A 116 9.41 1.37 -12.64
N SER A 117 8.44 2.29 -12.60
CA SER A 117 8.70 3.72 -12.74
C SER A 117 9.24 4.40 -11.47
N ASN A 118 9.07 3.76 -10.31
CA ASN A 118 9.54 4.28 -9.04
C ASN A 118 10.94 3.76 -8.65
N ASN A 119 11.92 4.65 -8.80
CA ASN A 119 13.30 4.39 -8.43
C ASN A 119 13.43 3.92 -6.97
N GLY A 120 14.02 2.75 -6.77
CA GLY A 120 14.33 2.18 -5.46
C GLY A 120 13.39 1.08 -4.98
N ILE A 121 12.17 0.96 -5.53
CA ILE A 121 11.24 -0.13 -5.16
C ILE A 121 11.84 -1.49 -5.55
N LEU A 122 12.24 -1.64 -6.81
CA LEU A 122 12.84 -2.90 -7.31
C LEU A 122 14.31 -3.09 -6.89
N SER A 123 14.92 -2.11 -6.22
CA SER A 123 16.22 -2.27 -5.54
C SER A 123 16.07 -2.85 -4.13
N ASN A 124 14.85 -2.83 -3.57
CA ASN A 124 14.55 -3.39 -2.26
C ASN A 124 14.12 -4.86 -2.38
N ALA A 125 14.66 -5.75 -1.55
CA ALA A 125 14.34 -7.19 -1.59
C ALA A 125 12.85 -7.50 -1.36
N HIS A 126 12.19 -6.76 -0.46
CA HIS A 126 10.75 -6.89 -0.26
C HIS A 126 9.97 -6.35 -1.46
N GLY A 127 10.41 -5.25 -2.06
CA GLY A 127 9.85 -4.74 -3.32
C GLY A 127 9.96 -5.75 -4.46
N GLN A 128 11.10 -6.43 -4.60
CA GLN A 128 11.30 -7.51 -5.57
C GLN A 128 10.37 -8.70 -5.30
N LEU A 129 10.21 -9.12 -4.04
CA LEU A 129 9.28 -10.19 -3.64
C LEU A 129 7.84 -9.86 -4.05
N ILE A 130 7.37 -8.65 -3.75
CA ILE A 130 6.02 -8.21 -4.09
C ILE A 130 5.84 -8.06 -5.60
N TYR A 131 6.83 -7.56 -6.31
CA TYR A 131 6.78 -7.48 -7.77
C TYR A 131 6.70 -8.88 -8.40
N ALA A 132 7.41 -9.85 -7.84
CA ALA A 132 7.31 -11.23 -8.27
C ALA A 132 5.91 -11.82 -8.04
N PHE A 133 5.32 -11.59 -6.87
CA PHE A 133 3.94 -12.03 -6.58
C PHE A 133 2.92 -11.41 -7.52
N THR A 134 3.07 -10.11 -7.82
CA THR A 134 2.24 -9.41 -8.81
C THR A 134 2.36 -10.07 -10.19
N ASN A 135 3.58 -10.40 -10.63
CA ASN A 135 3.81 -11.08 -11.90
C ASN A 135 3.33 -12.54 -11.90
N SER A 136 3.34 -13.24 -10.76
CA SER A 136 2.73 -14.57 -10.64
C SER A 136 1.22 -14.53 -10.86
N LEU A 137 0.53 -13.54 -10.30
CA LEU A 137 -0.91 -13.33 -10.50
C LEU A 137 -1.24 -12.90 -11.94
N LEU A 138 -0.29 -12.29 -12.65
CA LEU A 138 -0.37 -11.96 -14.07
C LEU A 138 0.07 -13.12 -14.99
N GLU A 139 0.33 -14.31 -14.43
CA GLU A 139 0.82 -15.48 -15.16
C GLU A 139 2.18 -15.28 -15.89
N LYS A 140 2.94 -14.26 -15.50
CA LYS A 140 4.29 -13.95 -16.03
C LYS A 140 5.36 -14.69 -15.21
N HIS A 141 5.31 -16.02 -15.24
CA HIS A 141 6.10 -16.87 -14.36
C HIS A 141 7.62 -16.69 -14.50
N ASP A 142 8.15 -16.50 -15.71
CA ASP A 142 9.58 -16.25 -15.92
C ASP A 142 10.06 -14.96 -15.20
N VAL A 143 9.22 -13.92 -15.23
CA VAL A 143 9.50 -12.65 -14.54
C VAL A 143 9.44 -12.86 -13.03
N ALA A 144 8.42 -13.56 -12.56
CA ALA A 144 8.26 -13.87 -11.15
C ALA A 144 9.47 -14.66 -10.60
N GLU A 145 9.91 -15.70 -11.30
CA GLU A 145 11.06 -16.52 -10.91
C GLU A 145 12.34 -15.69 -10.82
N ASN A 146 12.61 -14.85 -11.82
CA ASN A 146 13.78 -13.98 -11.84
C ASN A 146 13.82 -13.05 -10.62
N TYR A 147 12.70 -12.43 -10.26
CA TYR A 147 12.63 -11.51 -9.12
C TYR A 147 12.61 -12.22 -7.77
N LEU A 148 12.02 -13.41 -7.65
CA LEU A 148 12.14 -14.23 -6.45
C LEU A 148 13.59 -14.63 -6.19
N ASN A 149 14.32 -15.05 -7.22
CA ASN A 149 15.73 -15.40 -7.10
C ASN A 149 16.62 -14.21 -6.72
N LYS A 150 16.30 -12.99 -7.19
CA LYS A 150 16.98 -11.76 -6.77
C LYS A 150 16.68 -11.38 -5.32
N ALA A 151 15.43 -11.53 -4.89
CA ALA A 151 14.98 -11.20 -3.55
C ALA A 151 15.54 -12.18 -2.51
N PHE A 152 15.51 -13.47 -2.82
CA PHE A 152 15.83 -14.58 -1.93
C PHE A 152 17.11 -14.38 -1.07
N PRO A 153 18.29 -14.05 -1.62
CA PRO A 153 19.51 -13.89 -0.83
C PRO A 153 19.52 -12.66 0.08
N LEU A 154 18.60 -11.71 -0.12
CA LEU A 154 18.57 -10.42 0.57
C LEU A 154 17.40 -10.29 1.56
N LEU A 155 16.45 -11.22 1.53
CA LEU A 155 15.26 -11.18 2.38
C LEU A 155 15.60 -11.50 3.84
N HIS A 156 14.94 -10.78 4.75
CA HIS A 156 14.95 -11.12 6.17
C HIS A 156 14.28 -12.48 6.42
N LYS A 157 14.69 -13.18 7.49
CA LYS A 157 14.21 -14.52 7.86
C LYS A 157 12.68 -14.65 7.87
N THR A 158 11.98 -13.60 8.26
CA THR A 158 10.50 -13.57 8.32
C THR A 158 9.80 -13.66 6.96
N LYS A 159 10.47 -13.26 5.88
CA LYS A 159 9.95 -13.32 4.50
C LYS A 159 10.66 -14.37 3.66
N LEU A 160 11.80 -14.89 4.13
CA LEU A 160 12.59 -15.89 3.43
C LEU A 160 11.80 -17.19 3.20
N GLU A 161 11.11 -17.72 4.21
CA GLU A 161 10.33 -18.96 4.08
C GLU A 161 9.16 -18.80 3.10
N ILE A 162 8.51 -17.63 3.11
CA ILE A 162 7.47 -17.28 2.13
C ILE A 162 8.05 -17.27 0.70
N CYS A 163 9.24 -16.67 0.51
CA CYS A 163 9.92 -16.67 -0.78
C CYS A 163 10.31 -18.08 -1.25
N LYS A 164 10.78 -18.95 -0.34
CA LYS A 164 11.10 -20.36 -0.67
C LYS A 164 9.86 -21.13 -1.11
N GLN A 165 8.78 -20.99 -0.34
CA GLN A 165 7.51 -21.63 -0.67
C GLN A 165 7.02 -21.15 -2.03
N ALA A 166 7.07 -19.84 -2.30
CA ALA A 166 6.67 -19.30 -3.58
C ALA A 166 7.54 -19.81 -4.75
N LEU A 167 8.86 -19.87 -4.59
CA LEU A 167 9.76 -20.46 -5.60
C LEU A 167 9.43 -21.93 -5.86
N SER A 168 9.21 -22.71 -4.81
CA SER A 168 8.85 -24.12 -4.92
C SER A 168 7.55 -24.29 -5.68
N LEU A 169 6.50 -23.55 -5.30
CA LEU A 169 5.18 -23.62 -5.92
C LEU A 169 5.22 -23.12 -7.37
N LEU A 170 5.99 -22.07 -7.68
CA LEU A 170 6.10 -21.57 -9.05
C LEU A 170 6.62 -22.64 -10.02
N VAL A 171 7.55 -23.50 -9.56
CA VAL A 171 8.10 -24.59 -10.38
C VAL A 171 7.18 -25.81 -10.42
N SER A 172 6.59 -26.19 -9.28
CA SER A 172 5.82 -27.44 -9.19
C SER A 172 4.34 -27.31 -9.56
N SER A 173 3.71 -26.18 -9.23
CA SER A 173 2.28 -25.94 -9.40
C SER A 173 1.97 -24.43 -9.31
N PRO A 174 2.04 -23.69 -10.44
CA PRO A 174 1.70 -22.27 -10.46
C PRO A 174 0.27 -21.96 -9.97
N GLU A 175 -0.67 -22.88 -10.16
CA GLU A 175 -2.03 -22.77 -9.63
C GLU A 175 -2.06 -22.74 -8.10
N GLU A 176 -1.28 -23.59 -7.44
CA GLU A 176 -1.15 -23.57 -5.98
C GLU A 176 -0.49 -22.28 -5.47
N LEU A 177 0.41 -21.68 -6.25
CA LEU A 177 0.95 -20.36 -5.92
C LEU A 177 -0.14 -19.28 -5.93
N MET A 178 -1.04 -19.30 -6.92
CA MET A 178 -2.16 -18.36 -6.96
C MET A 178 -3.08 -18.53 -5.74
N ASN A 179 -3.38 -19.78 -5.37
CA ASN A 179 -4.17 -20.09 -4.17
C ASN A 179 -3.47 -19.60 -2.89
N PHE A 180 -2.16 -19.79 -2.79
CA PHE A 180 -1.35 -19.28 -1.68
C PHE A 180 -1.45 -17.75 -1.57
N LEU A 181 -1.31 -17.02 -2.67
CA LEU A 181 -1.43 -15.56 -2.68
C LEU A 181 -2.86 -15.10 -2.33
N ALA A 182 -3.88 -15.76 -2.84
CA ALA A 182 -5.28 -15.48 -2.51
C ALA A 182 -5.59 -15.70 -1.01
N MET A 183 -4.94 -16.69 -0.38
CA MET A 183 -5.04 -16.91 1.08
C MET A 183 -4.41 -15.77 1.88
N GLU A 184 -3.27 -15.23 1.44
CA GLU A 184 -2.65 -14.05 2.07
C GLU A 184 -3.57 -12.83 1.97
N GLU A 185 -4.17 -12.58 0.80
CA GLU A 185 -5.16 -11.51 0.63
C GLU A 185 -6.37 -11.68 1.55
N SER A 186 -6.92 -12.90 1.60
CA SER A 186 -8.08 -13.21 2.43
C SER A 186 -7.77 -13.00 3.90
N SER A 187 -6.56 -13.36 4.33
CA SER A 187 -6.08 -13.14 5.70
C SER A 187 -6.01 -11.65 6.04
N PHE A 188 -5.56 -10.80 5.12
CA PHE A 188 -5.59 -9.35 5.31
C PHE A 188 -7.04 -8.84 5.43
N LYS A 189 -7.93 -9.25 4.53
CA LYS A 189 -9.35 -8.85 4.52
C LYS A 189 -10.04 -9.22 5.84
N LEU A 190 -9.83 -10.43 6.34
CA LEU A 190 -10.37 -10.89 7.63
C LEU A 190 -9.79 -10.13 8.84
N ARG A 191 -8.49 -9.79 8.80
CA ARG A 191 -7.85 -9.10 9.92
C ARG A 191 -8.30 -7.65 10.03
N TYR A 192 -8.52 -6.99 8.90
CA TYR A 192 -8.63 -5.52 8.86
C TYR A 192 -9.95 -4.98 8.34
N LEU A 193 -10.71 -5.75 7.55
CA LEU A 193 -11.87 -5.24 6.83
C LEU A 193 -13.20 -5.79 7.36
N THR A 194 -13.23 -6.96 7.99
CA THR A 194 -14.46 -7.55 8.54
C THR A 194 -14.85 -7.05 9.94
N ASN A 195 -14.00 -6.26 10.59
CA ASN A 195 -14.26 -5.69 11.93
C ASN A 195 -14.67 -4.19 11.89
N GLN A 196 -15.19 -3.72 10.75
CA GLN A 196 -15.58 -2.32 10.52
C GLN A 196 -17.06 -2.22 10.19
#